data_AF-A0A4Q2XR59-F1
#
_entry.id   AF-A0A4Q2XR59-F1
#
_cell.length_a   1.000
_cell.length_b   1.000
_cell.length_c   1.000
_cell.angle_alpha   90.00
_cell.angle_beta   90.00
_cell.angle_gamma   90.00
#
_symmetry.space_group_name_H-M   'P 1'
#
loop_
_entity.id
_entity.type
_entity.pdbx_description
1 polymer ?
#
loop_
_entity_poly.entity_id
_entity_poly.type
_entity_poly.pdbx_seq_one_letter_code
_entity_poly.pdbx_strand_id
1 'polypeptide(L)'
;MTDAAITGLVAGLAAQSPEAAVELLLANGDDPLFRPCLGMAASITIQRQGIIAARQWFRDLAESSAPAPFKTANLEVLLSGRGFSTAELGVSTTMKLAQTAAWYAGEPWFSVAAAKDLGTCMGETDPVAGAAVMERFQDEETREGFMDTFLLTWFASDAASLTEWLERNPANSSFDAMVCRLANLLAKDDLDAARKWAARITDPVQKQRLREVFSGTQSN
;
A
#
# COMPACT_ATOMS: atom_id res chain seq x y z
N MET A 1 -20.67 -25.59 0.60
CA MET A 1 -21.05 -24.43 -0.23
C MET A 1 -19.77 -23.92 -0.88
N THR A 2 -19.76 -23.58 -2.17
CA THR A 2 -18.55 -23.09 -2.86
C THR A 2 -18.42 -21.57 -2.68
N ASP A 3 -17.20 -21.05 -2.78
CA ASP A 3 -16.90 -19.60 -2.71
C ASP A 3 -17.75 -18.77 -3.69
N ALA A 4 -18.01 -19.32 -4.88
CA ALA A 4 -18.84 -18.69 -5.91
C ALA A 4 -20.32 -18.60 -5.48
N ALA A 5 -20.84 -19.57 -4.73
CA ALA A 5 -22.23 -19.56 -4.28
C ALA A 5 -22.46 -18.50 -3.19
N ILE A 6 -21.52 -18.35 -2.26
CA ILE A 6 -21.61 -17.33 -1.20
C ILE A 6 -21.49 -15.92 -1.80
N THR A 7 -20.52 -15.72 -2.68
CA THR A 7 -20.34 -14.45 -3.40
C THR A 7 -21.60 -14.08 -4.19
N GLY A 8 -22.20 -15.04 -4.91
CA GLY A 8 -23.45 -14.82 -5.63
C GLY A 8 -24.63 -14.48 -4.73
N LEU A 9 -24.73 -15.12 -3.56
CA LEU A 9 -25.77 -14.81 -2.57
C LEU A 9 -25.62 -13.40 -2.02
N VAL A 10 -24.41 -13.00 -1.62
CA VAL A 10 -24.12 -11.66 -1.12
C VAL A 10 -24.41 -10.61 -2.20
N ALA A 11 -24.04 -10.86 -3.47
CA ALA A 11 -24.33 -9.96 -4.58
C ALA A 11 -25.84 -9.81 -4.81
N GLY A 12 -26.58 -10.93 -4.78
CA GLY A 12 -28.04 -10.93 -4.91
C GLY A 12 -28.75 -10.21 -3.76
N LEU A 13 -28.22 -10.33 -2.55
CA LEU A 13 -28.68 -9.57 -1.39
C LEU A 13 -28.37 -8.08 -1.55
N ALA A 14 -27.16 -7.73 -1.97
CA ALA A 14 -26.74 -6.33 -2.16
C ALA A 14 -27.60 -5.61 -3.22
N ALA A 15 -28.08 -6.32 -4.25
CA ALA A 15 -29.00 -5.76 -5.24
C ALA A 15 -30.39 -5.40 -4.66
N GLN A 16 -30.80 -6.04 -3.56
CA GLN A 16 -32.11 -5.84 -2.92
C GLN A 16 -32.00 -4.93 -1.69
N SER A 17 -31.03 -5.20 -0.82
CA SER A 17 -30.73 -4.45 0.40
C SER A 17 -29.21 -4.39 0.60
N PRO A 18 -28.57 -3.31 0.11
CA PRO A 18 -27.16 -3.08 0.28
C PRO A 18 -26.72 -3.04 1.76
N GLU A 19 -27.55 -2.46 2.64
CA GLU A 19 -27.31 -2.41 4.08
C GLU A 19 -27.26 -3.81 4.68
N ALA A 20 -28.25 -4.66 4.37
CA ALA A 20 -28.28 -6.03 4.87
C ALA A 20 -27.10 -6.86 4.36
N ALA A 21 -26.62 -6.60 3.14
CA ALA A 21 -25.41 -7.24 2.62
C ALA A 21 -24.16 -6.83 3.40
N VAL A 22 -24.00 -5.54 3.72
CA VAL A 22 -22.87 -5.06 4.54
C VAL A 22 -22.95 -5.62 5.97
N GLU A 23 -24.13 -5.65 6.58
CA GLU A 23 -24.34 -6.24 7.91
C GLU A 23 -24.03 -7.74 7.93
N LEU A 24 -24.47 -8.48 6.90
CA LEU A 24 -24.16 -9.89 6.76
C LEU A 24 -22.65 -10.13 6.65
N LEU A 25 -21.94 -9.34 5.84
CA LEU A 25 -20.49 -9.46 5.70
C LEU A 25 -19.75 -9.12 7.00
N LEU A 26 -20.20 -8.07 7.71
CA LEU A 26 -19.63 -7.70 9.01
C LEU A 26 -19.82 -8.80 10.05
N ALA A 27 -21.03 -9.36 10.14
CA ALA A 27 -21.35 -10.43 11.09
C ALA A 27 -20.56 -11.72 10.84
N ASN A 28 -20.07 -11.93 9.63
CA ASN A 28 -19.29 -13.11 9.23
C ASN A 28 -17.84 -12.76 8.88
N GLY A 29 -17.31 -11.63 9.36
CA GLY A 29 -16.00 -11.13 8.97
C GLY A 29 -14.81 -12.03 9.36
N ASP A 30 -15.00 -12.94 10.33
CA ASP A 30 -14.01 -13.96 10.72
C ASP A 30 -14.27 -15.34 10.09
N ASP A 31 -15.39 -15.53 9.38
CA ASP A 31 -15.72 -16.81 8.75
C ASP A 31 -14.91 -16.98 7.45
N PRO A 32 -14.05 -18.02 7.35
CA PRO A 32 -13.28 -18.29 6.13
C PRO A 32 -14.13 -18.42 4.86
N LEU A 33 -15.39 -18.85 4.98
CA LEU A 33 -16.31 -18.99 3.85
C LEU A 33 -16.70 -17.64 3.23
N PHE A 34 -16.68 -16.56 4.02
CA PHE A 34 -16.98 -15.21 3.54
C PHE A 34 -15.74 -14.44 3.07
N ARG A 35 -14.53 -14.95 3.37
CA ARG A 35 -13.26 -14.29 3.02
C ARG A 35 -13.17 -13.78 1.57
N PRO A 36 -13.65 -14.53 0.54
CA PRO A 36 -13.60 -14.05 -0.85
C PRO A 36 -14.47 -12.82 -1.15
N CYS A 37 -15.47 -12.51 -0.32
CA CYS A 37 -16.44 -11.45 -0.57
C CYS A 37 -16.46 -10.33 0.47
N LEU A 38 -15.61 -10.36 1.51
CA LEU A 38 -15.58 -9.33 2.57
C LEU A 38 -15.38 -7.91 2.03
N GLY A 39 -14.55 -7.74 1.00
CA GLY A 39 -14.31 -6.45 0.34
C GLY A 39 -15.52 -5.90 -0.42
N MET A 40 -16.57 -6.68 -0.64
CA MET A 40 -17.79 -6.20 -1.29
C MET A 40 -18.47 -5.08 -0.50
N ALA A 41 -18.28 -4.99 0.82
CA ALA A 41 -18.87 -3.92 1.62
C ALA A 41 -18.36 -2.53 1.21
N ALA A 42 -17.05 -2.39 0.98
CA ALA A 42 -16.45 -1.17 0.44
C ALA A 42 -16.97 -0.87 -0.96
N SER A 43 -17.01 -1.88 -1.86
CA SER A 43 -17.55 -1.72 -3.21
C SER A 43 -19.00 -1.23 -3.22
N ILE A 44 -19.85 -1.83 -2.38
CA ILE A 44 -21.25 -1.43 -2.21
C ILE A 44 -21.34 0.02 -1.72
N THR A 45 -20.52 0.39 -0.73
CA THR A 45 -20.52 1.74 -0.15
C THR A 45 -20.06 2.78 -1.17
N ILE A 46 -19.00 2.48 -1.95
CA ILE A 46 -18.51 3.35 -3.03
C ILE A 46 -19.58 3.52 -4.10
N GLN A 47 -20.21 2.44 -4.57
CA GLN A 47 -21.23 2.50 -5.63
C GLN A 47 -22.45 3.34 -5.23
N ARG A 48 -22.81 3.31 -3.94
CA ARG A 48 -24.01 3.99 -3.44
C ARG A 48 -23.80 5.42 -3.02
N GLN A 49 -22.67 5.70 -2.37
CA GLN A 49 -22.44 6.97 -1.68
C GLN A 49 -21.19 7.70 -2.17
N GLY A 50 -20.45 7.08 -3.10
CA GLY A 50 -19.19 7.58 -3.60
C GLY A 50 -18.01 7.34 -2.66
N ILE A 51 -16.82 7.53 -3.21
CA ILE A 51 -15.55 7.24 -2.53
C ILE A 51 -15.31 8.09 -1.27
N ILE A 52 -15.84 9.32 -1.23
CA ILE A 52 -15.67 10.23 -0.09
C ILE A 52 -16.43 9.68 1.13
N ALA A 53 -17.66 9.20 0.93
CA ALA A 53 -18.46 8.60 1.99
C ALA A 53 -17.87 7.23 2.38
N ALA A 54 -17.44 6.42 1.41
CA ALA A 54 -16.79 5.14 1.69
C ALA A 54 -15.52 5.29 2.54
N ARG A 55 -14.72 6.34 2.30
CA ARG A 55 -13.57 6.67 3.15
C ARG A 55 -13.99 6.96 4.59
N GLN A 56 -15.05 7.75 4.79
CA GLN A 56 -15.57 8.03 6.13
C GLN A 56 -16.03 6.75 6.81
N TRP A 57 -16.88 5.96 6.14
CA TRP A 57 -17.37 4.68 6.62
C TRP A 57 -16.23 3.75 7.05
N PHE A 58 -15.14 3.71 6.28
CA PHE A 58 -13.99 2.89 6.62
C PHE A 58 -13.25 3.35 7.88
N ARG A 59 -13.17 4.67 8.14
CA ARG A 59 -12.57 5.16 9.40
C ARG A 59 -13.35 4.65 10.60
N ASP A 60 -14.68 4.77 10.53
CA ASP A 60 -15.57 4.28 11.58
C ASP A 60 -15.45 2.75 11.73
N LEU A 61 -15.31 2.03 10.62
CA LEU A 61 -15.06 0.58 10.63
C LEU A 61 -13.71 0.22 11.27
N ALA A 62 -12.64 0.90 10.91
CA ALA A 62 -11.28 0.61 11.39
C ALA A 62 -11.14 0.87 12.90
N GLU A 63 -11.85 1.86 13.43
CA GLU A 63 -11.89 2.19 14.86
C GLU A 63 -12.85 1.29 15.67
N SER A 64 -13.73 0.53 14.99
CA SER A 64 -14.67 -0.39 15.63
C SER A 64 -14.02 -1.73 16.04
N SER A 65 -14.81 -2.58 16.71
CA SER A 65 -14.44 -3.96 17.02
C SER A 65 -14.64 -4.93 15.84
N ALA A 66 -14.74 -4.43 14.60
CA ALA A 66 -14.92 -5.29 13.44
C ALA A 66 -13.77 -6.31 13.27
N PRO A 67 -14.06 -7.50 12.72
CA PRO A 67 -13.07 -8.52 12.40
C PRO A 67 -11.89 -7.99 11.58
N ALA A 68 -10.67 -8.44 11.92
CA ALA A 68 -9.45 -8.08 11.20
C ALA A 68 -9.54 -8.38 9.69
N PRO A 69 -9.96 -9.59 9.24
CA PRO A 69 -10.06 -9.88 7.81
C PRO A 69 -11.04 -8.97 7.07
N PHE A 70 -12.10 -8.52 7.76
CA PHE A 70 -13.07 -7.58 7.21
C PHE A 70 -12.47 -6.18 7.04
N LYS A 71 -11.72 -5.68 8.03
CA LYS A 71 -10.97 -4.41 7.90
C LYS A 71 -9.96 -4.48 6.74
N THR A 72 -9.16 -5.54 6.70
CA THR A 72 -8.15 -5.76 5.65
C THR A 72 -8.77 -5.71 4.24
N ALA A 73 -9.78 -6.54 3.99
CA ALA A 73 -10.37 -6.67 2.65
C ALA A 73 -11.00 -5.35 2.16
N ASN A 74 -11.61 -4.58 3.06
CA ASN A 74 -12.24 -3.30 2.70
C ASN A 74 -11.21 -2.18 2.52
N LEU A 75 -10.10 -2.19 3.26
CA LEU A 75 -9.00 -1.26 3.01
C LEU A 75 -8.37 -1.50 1.63
N GLU A 76 -8.12 -2.77 1.30
CA GLU A 76 -7.55 -3.15 0.00
C GLU A 76 -8.45 -2.66 -1.14
N VAL A 77 -9.78 -2.80 -1.04
CA VAL A 77 -10.71 -2.28 -2.05
C VAL A 77 -10.64 -0.75 -2.18
N LEU A 78 -10.50 -0.04 -1.05
CA LEU A 78 -10.39 1.43 -1.06
C LEU A 78 -9.08 1.93 -1.68
N LEU A 79 -7.96 1.23 -1.44
CA LEU A 79 -6.63 1.62 -1.92
C LEU A 79 -6.34 1.15 -3.33
N SER A 80 -6.65 -0.11 -3.65
CA SER A 80 -6.44 -0.68 -4.97
C SER A 80 -7.23 0.03 -6.05
N GLY A 81 -8.27 0.79 -5.65
CA GLY A 81 -9.11 1.55 -6.56
C GLY A 81 -9.52 0.70 -7.75
N ARG A 82 -9.88 -0.59 -7.56
CA ARG A 82 -10.27 -1.47 -8.68
C ARG A 82 -11.49 -0.85 -9.37
N GLY A 83 -11.22 -0.03 -10.38
CA GLY A 83 -12.17 0.84 -11.07
C GLY A 83 -11.73 2.28 -11.32
N PHE A 84 -10.63 2.79 -10.73
CA PHE A 84 -10.18 4.17 -10.90
C PHE A 84 -8.66 4.38 -10.77
N SER A 85 -8.07 5.02 -11.77
CA SER A 85 -6.72 5.62 -11.75
C SER A 85 -6.71 6.99 -11.02
N THR A 86 -5.52 7.52 -10.69
CA THR A 86 -5.36 8.93 -10.28
C THR A 86 -5.98 9.90 -11.28
N ALA A 87 -6.03 9.55 -12.57
CA ALA A 87 -6.71 10.33 -13.59
C ALA A 87 -8.24 10.34 -13.43
N GLU A 88 -8.84 9.32 -12.80
CA GLU A 88 -10.29 9.19 -12.62
C GLU A 88 -10.76 9.69 -11.25
N LEU A 89 -9.97 9.54 -10.18
CA LEU A 89 -10.31 10.05 -8.82
C LEU A 89 -9.81 11.47 -8.57
N GLY A 90 -8.81 11.91 -9.32
CA GLY A 90 -8.05 13.13 -9.09
C GLY A 90 -7.08 13.01 -7.91
N VAL A 91 -5.93 13.68 -8.02
CA VAL A 91 -4.84 13.66 -7.02
C VAL A 91 -5.32 13.94 -5.60
N SER A 92 -6.23 14.91 -5.40
CA SER A 92 -6.73 15.24 -4.06
C SER A 92 -7.48 14.09 -3.38
N THR A 93 -8.18 13.25 -4.14
CA THR A 93 -8.96 12.15 -3.57
C THR A 93 -8.04 10.99 -3.22
N THR A 94 -7.13 10.64 -4.13
CA THR A 94 -6.10 9.62 -3.91
C THR A 94 -5.24 9.95 -2.69
N MET A 95 -4.77 11.19 -2.58
CA MET A 95 -4.01 11.66 -1.42
C MET A 95 -4.79 11.49 -0.10
N LYS A 96 -6.08 11.82 -0.10
CA LYS A 96 -6.95 11.68 1.09
C LYS A 96 -7.19 10.23 1.50
N LEU A 97 -7.26 9.31 0.54
CA LEU A 97 -7.36 7.87 0.80
C LEU A 97 -6.04 7.35 1.37
N ALA A 98 -4.92 7.69 0.74
CA ALA A 98 -3.59 7.32 1.19
C ALA A 98 -3.33 7.80 2.63
N GLN A 99 -3.63 9.07 2.93
CA GLN A 99 -3.50 9.63 4.27
C GLN A 99 -4.38 8.89 5.31
N THR A 100 -5.56 8.42 4.90
CA THR A 100 -6.44 7.66 5.80
C THR A 100 -5.83 6.29 6.11
N ALA A 101 -5.36 5.58 5.09
CA ALA A 101 -4.69 4.29 5.27
C ALA A 101 -3.40 4.40 6.09
N ALA A 102 -2.63 5.46 5.90
CA ALA A 102 -1.37 5.71 6.61
C ALA A 102 -1.53 5.84 8.13
N TRP A 103 -2.72 6.13 8.65
CA TRP A 103 -2.98 6.08 10.10
C TRP A 103 -2.96 4.66 10.66
N TYR A 104 -3.25 3.67 9.82
CA TYR A 104 -3.37 2.27 10.21
C TYR A 104 -2.16 1.42 9.79
N ALA A 105 -1.10 2.01 9.23
CA ALA A 105 0.07 1.28 8.74
C ALA A 105 0.78 0.40 9.81
N GLY A 106 0.60 0.70 11.10
CA GLY A 106 1.13 -0.11 12.21
C GLY A 106 0.18 -1.18 12.75
N GLU A 107 -1.02 -1.31 12.18
CA GLU A 107 -2.03 -2.24 12.66
C GLU A 107 -1.73 -3.69 12.25
N PRO A 108 -1.94 -4.68 13.13
CA PRO A 108 -1.68 -6.09 12.81
C PRO A 108 -2.51 -6.65 11.64
N TRP A 109 -3.64 -6.02 11.33
CA TRP A 109 -4.53 -6.40 10.23
C TRP A 109 -4.17 -5.71 8.90
N PHE A 110 -3.20 -4.80 8.90
CA PHE A 110 -2.77 -4.10 7.69
C PHE A 110 -1.96 -5.05 6.79
N SER A 111 -2.46 -5.34 5.59
CA SER A 111 -1.85 -6.35 4.71
C SER A 111 -0.70 -5.80 3.88
N VAL A 112 0.15 -6.71 3.39
CA VAL A 112 1.20 -6.41 2.41
C VAL A 112 0.61 -5.84 1.11
N ALA A 113 -0.57 -6.30 0.70
CA ALA A 113 -1.25 -5.77 -0.49
C ALA A 113 -1.67 -4.32 -0.28
N ALA A 114 -2.31 -4.01 0.85
CA ALA A 114 -2.64 -2.63 1.21
C ALA A 114 -1.39 -1.75 1.34
N ALA A 115 -0.29 -2.30 1.86
CA ALA A 115 0.99 -1.59 1.97
C ALA A 115 1.56 -1.21 0.60
N LYS A 116 1.53 -2.15 -0.36
CA LYS A 116 1.93 -1.90 -1.75
C LYS A 116 1.08 -0.82 -2.41
N ASP A 117 -0.24 -0.90 -2.29
CA ASP A 117 -1.15 0.09 -2.88
C ASP A 117 -0.97 1.47 -2.23
N LEU A 118 -0.78 1.52 -0.91
CA LEU A 118 -0.47 2.73 -0.18
C LEU A 118 0.87 3.34 -0.64
N GLY A 119 1.89 2.50 -0.87
CA GLY A 119 3.20 2.92 -1.39
C GLY A 119 3.07 3.59 -2.75
N THR A 120 2.32 2.97 -3.69
CA THR A 120 2.00 3.58 -4.97
C THR A 120 1.32 4.93 -4.80
N CYS A 121 0.24 5.01 -4.00
CA CYS A 121 -0.50 6.25 -3.81
C CYS A 121 0.38 7.37 -3.23
N MET A 122 1.20 7.06 -2.21
CA MET A 122 2.06 8.05 -1.56
C MET A 122 3.21 8.49 -2.49
N GLY A 123 3.79 7.57 -3.25
CA GLY A 123 4.85 7.88 -4.21
C GLY A 123 4.39 8.86 -5.30
N GLU A 124 3.13 8.77 -5.73
CA GLU A 124 2.54 9.68 -6.73
C GLU A 124 2.08 11.02 -6.13
N THR A 125 1.50 10.99 -4.92
CA THR A 125 0.71 12.14 -4.42
C THR A 125 1.37 12.95 -3.33
N ASP A 126 2.13 12.31 -2.44
CA ASP A 126 2.79 12.98 -1.30
C ASP A 126 3.98 12.14 -0.80
N PRO A 127 5.09 12.13 -1.55
CA PRO A 127 6.18 11.22 -1.24
C PRO A 127 6.91 11.58 0.06
N VAL A 128 6.95 12.87 0.43
CA VAL A 128 7.57 13.30 1.69
C VAL A 128 6.78 12.74 2.88
N ALA A 129 5.45 12.76 2.83
CA ALA A 129 4.64 12.10 3.85
C ALA A 129 4.82 10.58 3.81
N GLY A 130 4.90 9.97 2.62
CA GLY A 130 5.17 8.54 2.45
C GLY A 130 6.43 8.05 3.14
N ALA A 131 7.51 8.83 3.10
CA ALA A 131 8.75 8.50 3.80
C ALA A 131 8.58 8.39 5.33
N ALA A 132 7.73 9.22 5.92
CA ALA A 132 7.42 9.16 7.35
C ALA A 132 6.51 7.96 7.72
N VAL A 133 5.72 7.44 6.76
CA VAL A 133 4.83 6.29 7.00
C VAL A 133 5.62 4.99 7.17
N MET A 134 6.77 4.84 6.51
CA MET A 134 7.60 3.64 6.60
C MET A 134 7.96 3.24 8.04
N GLU A 135 8.16 4.24 8.91
CA GLU A 135 8.56 4.05 10.31
C GLU A 135 7.42 3.52 11.19
N ARG A 136 6.17 3.51 10.68
CA ARG A 136 4.99 3.03 11.43
C ARG A 136 4.75 1.54 11.27
N PHE A 137 5.25 0.93 10.20
CA PHE A 137 5.12 -0.50 9.99
C PHE A 137 5.96 -1.26 11.03
N GLN A 138 5.31 -2.15 11.76
CA GLN A 138 5.97 -3.01 12.76
C GLN A 138 6.47 -4.31 12.13
N ASP A 139 5.73 -4.80 11.14
CA ASP A 139 6.05 -6.02 10.41
C ASP A 139 6.98 -5.71 9.21
N GLU A 140 8.01 -6.54 9.04
CA GLU A 140 9.01 -6.33 8.00
C GLU A 140 8.41 -6.53 6.60
N GLU A 141 7.52 -7.50 6.41
CA GLU A 141 6.96 -7.84 5.10
C GLU A 141 6.07 -6.71 4.56
N THR A 142 5.21 -6.15 5.42
CA THR A 142 4.38 -4.99 5.08
C THR A 142 5.22 -3.75 4.79
N ARG A 143 6.25 -3.49 5.59
CA ARG A 143 7.18 -2.36 5.39
C ARG A 143 7.92 -2.47 4.05
N GLU A 144 8.47 -3.64 3.74
CA GLU A 144 9.15 -3.89 2.46
C GLU A 144 8.17 -3.77 1.29
N GLY A 145 6.95 -4.30 1.43
CA GLY A 145 5.89 -4.16 0.44
C GLY A 145 5.56 -2.71 0.12
N PHE A 146 5.41 -1.85 1.14
CA PHE A 146 5.25 -0.41 0.95
C PHE A 146 6.47 0.22 0.29
N MET A 147 7.67 -0.03 0.82
CA MET A 147 8.91 0.61 0.38
C MET A 147 9.22 0.33 -1.09
N ASP A 148 9.00 -0.90 -1.55
CA ASP A 148 9.26 -1.33 -2.93
C ASP A 148 8.43 -0.53 -3.94
N THR A 149 7.10 -0.43 -3.73
CA THR A 149 6.23 0.31 -4.64
C THR A 149 6.39 1.82 -4.47
N PHE A 150 6.56 2.29 -3.22
CA PHE A 150 6.76 3.70 -2.90
C PHE A 150 7.95 4.32 -3.62
N LEU A 151 9.14 3.70 -3.50
CA LEU A 151 10.36 4.22 -4.11
C LEU A 151 10.34 4.10 -5.62
N LEU A 152 9.83 2.99 -6.15
CA LEU A 152 9.67 2.81 -7.59
C LEU A 152 8.81 3.93 -8.18
N THR A 153 7.68 4.21 -7.55
CA THR A 153 6.72 5.20 -8.03
C THR A 153 7.21 6.63 -7.85
N TRP A 154 7.82 6.96 -6.70
CA TRP A 154 8.43 8.28 -6.50
C TRP A 154 9.57 8.51 -7.51
N PHE A 155 10.45 7.54 -7.71
CA PHE A 155 11.53 7.63 -8.69
C PHE A 155 11.01 7.84 -10.12
N ALA A 156 10.00 7.07 -10.51
CA ALA A 156 9.38 7.19 -11.83
C ALA A 156 8.69 8.55 -12.05
N SER A 157 8.09 9.12 -11.00
CA SER A 157 7.42 10.42 -11.06
C SER A 157 8.40 11.60 -11.03
N ASP A 158 9.38 11.58 -10.12
CA ASP A 158 10.36 12.65 -9.93
C ASP A 158 11.62 12.14 -9.22
N ALA A 159 12.50 11.49 -10.00
CA ALA A 159 13.81 11.00 -9.53
C ALA A 159 14.70 12.09 -8.90
N ALA A 160 14.59 13.33 -9.38
CA ALA A 160 15.39 14.44 -8.86
C ALA A 160 14.97 14.79 -7.42
N SER A 161 13.67 14.86 -7.16
CA SER A 161 13.14 15.13 -5.82
C SER A 161 13.46 14.00 -4.83
N LEU A 162 13.41 12.73 -5.25
CA LEU A 162 13.79 11.59 -4.40
C LEU A 162 15.28 11.67 -4.02
N THR A 163 16.14 11.94 -4.99
CA THR A 163 17.59 12.10 -4.80
C THR A 163 17.88 13.23 -3.83
N GLU A 164 17.27 14.40 -4.05
CA GLU A 164 17.41 15.57 -3.18
C GLU A 164 16.92 15.30 -1.75
N TRP A 165 15.79 14.59 -1.60
CA TRP A 165 15.27 14.22 -0.29
C TRP A 165 16.23 13.30 0.44
N LEU A 166 16.78 12.28 -0.21
CA LEU A 166 17.77 11.38 0.40
C LEU A 166 19.07 12.11 0.78
N GLU A 167 19.52 13.08 -0.03
CA GLU A 167 20.67 13.92 0.31
C GLU A 167 20.45 14.74 1.58
N ARG A 168 19.23 15.28 1.76
CA ARG A 168 18.88 16.10 2.92
C ARG A 168 18.53 15.29 4.17
N ASN A 169 18.20 14.00 4.03
CA ASN A 169 17.73 13.16 5.13
C ASN A 169 18.59 11.90 5.38
N PRO A 170 19.93 12.02 5.52
CA PRO A 170 20.80 10.86 5.75
C PRO A 170 20.60 10.21 7.13
N ALA A 171 19.98 10.92 8.08
CA ALA A 171 19.70 10.41 9.42
C ALA A 171 18.34 9.68 9.52
N ASN A 172 17.57 9.58 8.43
CA ASN A 172 16.32 8.82 8.45
C ASN A 172 16.60 7.33 8.71
N SER A 173 15.81 6.67 9.56
CA SER A 173 16.06 5.27 9.93
C SER A 173 15.92 4.30 8.77
N SER A 174 15.17 4.68 7.72
CA SER A 174 14.98 3.90 6.50
C SER A 174 15.98 4.27 5.41
N PHE A 175 16.90 5.21 5.66
CA PHE A 175 17.83 5.73 4.65
C PHE A 175 18.61 4.62 3.93
N ASP A 176 19.26 3.73 4.68
CA ASP A 176 20.08 2.66 4.09
C ASP A 176 19.25 1.68 3.24
N ALA A 177 18.02 1.39 3.68
CA ALA A 177 17.09 0.53 2.92
C ALA A 177 16.63 1.23 1.63
N MET A 178 16.27 2.52 1.70
CA MET A 178 15.89 3.32 0.54
C MET A 178 17.03 3.48 -0.46
N VAL A 179 18.24 3.75 0.02
CA VAL A 179 19.44 3.87 -0.83
C VAL A 179 19.79 2.54 -1.49
N CYS A 180 19.66 1.41 -0.78
CA CYS A 180 19.83 0.08 -1.36
C CYS A 180 18.88 -0.15 -2.54
N ARG A 181 17.60 0.21 -2.36
CA ARG A 181 16.58 0.12 -3.43
C ARG A 181 16.84 1.09 -4.58
N LEU A 182 17.18 2.34 -4.30
CA LEU A 182 17.53 3.32 -5.32
C LEU A 182 18.74 2.87 -6.14
N ALA A 183 19.78 2.35 -5.49
CA ALA A 183 20.95 1.82 -6.18
C ALA A 183 20.58 0.63 -7.08
N ASN A 184 19.68 -0.24 -6.66
CA ASN A 184 19.15 -1.32 -7.50
C ASN A 184 18.34 -0.81 -8.70
N LEU A 185 17.54 0.25 -8.53
CA LEU A 185 16.81 0.88 -9.62
C LEU A 185 17.77 1.48 -10.66
N LEU A 186 18.79 2.20 -10.19
CA LEU A 186 19.79 2.83 -11.04
C LEU A 186 20.74 1.83 -11.72
N ALA A 187 20.98 0.65 -11.12
CA ALA A 187 21.97 -0.31 -11.60
C ALA A 187 21.78 -0.75 -13.07
N LYS A 188 20.56 -0.65 -13.59
CA LYS A 188 20.22 -0.99 -14.96
C LYS A 188 20.65 0.07 -15.98
N ASP A 189 20.54 1.35 -15.60
CA ASP A 189 20.67 2.48 -16.53
C ASP A 189 21.91 3.35 -16.25
N ASP A 190 22.33 3.44 -14.99
CA ASP A 190 23.50 4.20 -14.53
C ASP A 190 24.19 3.49 -13.35
N LEU A 191 25.08 2.56 -13.70
CA LEU A 191 25.85 1.79 -12.72
C LEU A 191 26.78 2.67 -11.86
N ASP A 192 27.26 3.79 -12.39
CA ASP A 192 28.15 4.70 -11.64
C ASP A 192 27.36 5.46 -10.58
N ALA A 193 26.16 5.95 -10.90
CA ALA A 193 25.25 6.54 -9.92
C ALA A 193 24.83 5.50 -8.88
N ALA A 194 24.50 4.28 -9.30
CA ALA A 194 24.17 3.18 -8.39
C ALA A 194 25.30 2.92 -7.38
N ARG A 195 26.57 2.89 -7.84
CA ARG A 195 27.74 2.72 -6.96
C ARG A 195 27.97 3.89 -6.01
N LYS A 196 27.74 5.13 -6.45
CA LYS A 196 27.83 6.32 -5.59
C LYS A 196 26.83 6.26 -4.44
N TRP A 197 25.59 5.88 -4.74
CA TRP A 197 24.56 5.67 -3.72
C TRP A 197 24.89 4.50 -2.80
N ALA A 198 25.29 3.35 -3.36
CA ALA A 198 25.74 2.18 -2.60
C ALA A 198 26.81 2.48 -1.55
N ALA A 199 27.74 3.39 -1.88
CA ALA A 199 28.82 3.78 -0.98
C ALA A 199 28.34 4.50 0.29
N ARG A 200 27.12 5.05 0.28
CA ARG A 200 26.50 5.75 1.42
C ARG A 200 25.84 4.81 2.41
N ILE A 201 25.64 3.53 2.06
CA ILE A 201 25.02 2.53 2.94
C ILE A 201 25.98 2.18 4.08
N THR A 202 25.50 2.32 5.31
CA THR A 202 26.25 1.98 6.52
C THR A 202 25.92 0.59 7.05
N ASP A 203 24.69 0.13 6.85
CA ASP A 203 24.20 -1.18 7.25
C ASP A 203 24.95 -2.31 6.50
N PRO A 204 25.64 -3.21 7.21
CA PRO A 204 26.41 -4.28 6.59
C PRO A 204 25.57 -5.26 5.77
N VAL A 205 24.33 -5.54 6.19
CA VAL A 205 23.44 -6.49 5.51
C VAL A 205 22.98 -5.92 4.17
N GLN A 206 22.52 -4.66 4.16
CA GLN A 206 22.13 -3.97 2.93
C GLN A 206 23.32 -3.81 1.98
N LYS A 207 24.49 -3.48 2.51
CA LYS A 207 25.73 -3.37 1.73
C LYS A 207 26.12 -4.69 1.08
N GLN A 208 25.92 -5.81 1.77
CA GLN A 208 26.18 -7.15 1.24
C GLN A 208 25.19 -7.51 0.13
N ARG A 209 23.88 -7.31 0.34
CA ARG A 209 22.84 -7.56 -0.68
C ARG A 209 23.14 -6.82 -1.99
N LEU A 210 23.55 -5.56 -1.91
CA LEU A 210 23.81 -4.74 -3.08
C LEU A 210 25.07 -5.19 -3.86
N ARG A 211 26.09 -5.72 -3.16
CA ARG A 211 27.27 -6.30 -3.82
C ARG A 211 26.91 -7.50 -4.69
N GLU A 212 26.01 -8.35 -4.20
CA GLU A 212 25.54 -9.53 -4.93
C GLU A 212 24.84 -9.11 -6.24
N VAL A 213 23.99 -8.09 -6.17
CA VAL A 213 23.33 -7.51 -7.36
C VAL A 213 24.35 -7.01 -8.38
N PHE A 214 25.34 -6.21 -7.95
CA PHE A 214 26.36 -5.68 -8.86
C PHE A 214 27.25 -6.76 -9.47
N SER A 215 27.53 -7.85 -8.74
CA SER A 215 28.30 -8.98 -9.27
C SER A 215 27.54 -9.78 -10.33
N GLY A 216 26.21 -9.92 -10.17
CA GLY A 216 25.35 -10.58 -11.16
C GLY A 216 25.21 -9.78 -12.46
N THR A 217 25.16 -8.44 -12.37
CA THR A 217 25.08 -7.56 -13.56
C THR A 217 26.36 -7.52 -14.40
N GLN A 218 27.52 -7.87 -13.84
CA GLN A 218 28.80 -7.94 -14.59
C GLN A 218 29.01 -9.27 -15.32
N SER A 219 28.14 -10.26 -15.09
CA SER A 219 28.27 -11.62 -15.64
C SER A 219 27.34 -11.89 -16.85
N ASN A 220 26.63 -10.86 -17.34
CA ASN A 220 25.79 -10.88 -18.55
C ASN A 220 26.33 -9.85 -19.57
#